data_AF-A0A401QAT6-F1
#
_entry.id   AF-A0A401QAT6-F1
#
_cell.length_a   1.000
_cell.length_b   1.000
_cell.length_c   1.000
_cell.angle_alpha   90.00
_cell.angle_beta   90.00
_cell.angle_gamma   90.00
#
_symmetry.space_group_name_H-M   'P 1'
#
loop_
_entity.id
_entity.type
_entity.pdbx_description
1 polymer ?
#
loop_
_entity_poly.entity_id
_entity_poly.type
_entity_poly.pdbx_seq_one_letter_code
_entity_poly.pdbx_strand_id
1 'polypeptide(L)' 'LLLGKQIELKRYEVDGRKVLFYFDEIPSQCMTCVKFHAYREYIIGKTAPVPVKVYDYYEPGGYLQHGHRMVTVVWGLH' A
#
# COMPACT_ATOMS: atom_id res chain seq x y z
N LEU A 1 3.52 27.93 -7.84
CA LEU A 1 2.44 27.21 -7.12
C LEU A 1 2.15 25.94 -7.90
N LEU A 2 2.77 24.81 -7.53
CA LEU A 2 2.58 23.54 -8.23
C LEU A 2 1.30 22.88 -7.74
N LEU A 3 0.22 23.02 -8.52
CA LEU A 3 -0.99 22.22 -8.36
C LEU A 3 -0.65 20.75 -8.68
N GLY A 4 -0.82 19.89 -7.68
CA GLY A 4 -1.01 18.45 -7.86
C GLY A 4 0.20 17.69 -8.40
N LYS A 5 1.21 17.45 -7.56
CA LYS A 5 2.01 16.23 -7.73
C LYS A 5 1.05 15.07 -7.48
N GLN A 6 0.56 14.46 -8.56
CA GLN A 6 -0.14 13.18 -8.46
C GLN A 6 0.82 12.25 -7.74
N ILE A 7 0.42 11.75 -6.57
CA ILE A 7 1.20 10.73 -5.87
C ILE A 7 1.07 9.48 -6.74
N GLU A 8 2.10 9.21 -7.53
CA GLU A 8 2.14 8.00 -8.34
C GLU A 8 2.44 6.82 -7.42
N LEU A 9 1.44 5.97 -7.23
CA LEU A 9 1.67 4.59 -6.81
C LEU A 9 2.72 4.00 -7.76
N LYS A 10 3.93 3.75 -7.26
CA LYS A 10 5.05 3.23 -8.08
C LYS A 10 4.69 1.88 -8.65
N ARG A 11 4.16 1.00 -7.79
CA ARG A 11 3.69 -0.34 -8.14
C ARG A 11 2.83 -0.92 -7.01
N TYR A 12 2.13 -2.00 -7.31
CA TYR A 12 1.51 -2.85 -6.30
C TYR A 12 1.90 -4.31 -6.53
N GLU A 13 1.90 -5.09 -5.44
CA GLU A 13 2.17 -6.52 -5.46
C GLU A 13 1.09 -7.26 -4.68
N VAL A 14 0.70 -8.42 -5.17
CA VAL A 14 -0.20 -9.35 -4.48
C VAL A 14 0.65 -10.49 -3.92
N ASP A 15 0.85 -10.51 -2.61
CA ASP A 15 1.62 -11.53 -1.89
C ASP A 15 0.68 -12.39 -1.04
N GLY A 16 0.18 -13.47 -1.63
CA GLY A 16 -0.74 -14.43 -1.01
C GLY A 16 -2.01 -13.76 -0.50
N ARG A 17 -2.07 -13.49 0.81
CA ARG A 17 -3.20 -12.83 1.49
C ARG A 17 -3.00 -11.32 1.68
N LYS A 18 -2.07 -10.69 0.97
CA LYS A 18 -1.69 -9.29 1.17
C LYS A 18 -1.57 -8.54 -0.15
N VAL A 19 -1.99 -7.28 -0.20
CA VAL A 19 -1.60 -6.32 -1.24
C VAL A 19 -0.58 -5.39 -0.60
N LEU A 20 0.53 -5.20 -1.30
CA LEU A 20 1.57 -4.24 -0.99
C LEU A 20 1.48 -3.11 -2.02
N PHE A 21 1.29 -1.88 -1.55
CA PHE A 21 1.32 -0.68 -2.37
C PHE A 21 2.62 0.07 -2.09
N TYR A 22 3.39 0.35 -3.13
CA TYR A 22 4.68 1.03 -3.04
C TYR A 22 4.56 2.47 -3.54
N PHE A 23 5.04 3.41 -2.74
CA PHE A 23 5.05 4.84 -3.03
C PHE A 23 6.46 5.38 -2.90
N ASP A 24 6.84 6.27 -3.80
CA ASP A 24 8.10 7.00 -3.63
C ASP A 24 8.05 7.90 -2.39
N GLU A 25 6.91 8.55 -2.15
CA GLU A 25 6.64 9.40 -1.00
C GLU A 25 5.13 9.47 -0.72
N ILE A 26 4.73 9.55 0.55
CA ILE A 26 3.36 9.94 0.96
C ILE A 26 3.49 11.31 1.64
N PRO A 27 2.99 12.39 1.02
CA PRO A 27 3.13 13.74 1.58
C PRO A 27 2.38 13.85 2.91
N SER A 28 2.99 14.49 3.90
CA SER A 28 2.38 14.78 5.19
C SER A 28 1.35 15.91 5.14
N GLN A 29 1.41 16.74 4.10
CA GLN A 29 0.65 17.98 3.97
C GLN A 29 -0.77 17.75 3.44
N CYS A 30 -1.03 16.59 2.86
CA CYS A 30 -2.30 16.27 2.22
C CYS A 30 -2.64 14.78 2.30
N MET A 31 -3.93 14.47 2.31
CA MET A 31 -4.40 13.09 2.40
C MET A 31 -4.14 12.33 1.09
N THR A 32 -3.59 11.12 1.22
CA THR A 32 -3.36 10.21 0.10
C THR A 32 -4.39 9.09 0.13
N CYS A 33 -5.20 8.97 -0.92
CA CYS A 33 -6.26 7.96 -1.00
C CYS A 33 -5.91 6.88 -2.04
N VAL A 34 -5.93 5.62 -1.61
CA VAL A 34 -5.80 4.44 -2.49
C VAL A 34 -7.15 3.75 -2.54
N LYS A 35 -7.69 3.54 -3.76
CA LYS A 35 -8.91 2.78 -3.99
C LYS A 35 -8.59 1.59 -4.89
N PHE A 36 -9.05 0.42 -4.52
CA PHE A 36 -8.89 -0.80 -5.31
C PHE A 36 -10.14 -1.67 -5.15
N HIS A 37 -10.40 -2.49 -6.17
CA HIS A 37 -11.46 -3.48 -6.12
C HIS A 37 -10.89 -4.80 -5.58
N ALA A 38 -11.60 -5.41 -4.63
CA ALA A 38 -11.31 -6.75 -4.15
C ALA A 38 -12.52 -7.64 -4.42
N TYR A 39 -12.29 -8.77 -5.08
CA TYR A 39 -13.33 -9.76 -5.36
C TYR A 39 -13.21 -10.92 -4.37
N ARG A 40 -14.34 -11.38 -3.85
CA ARG A 40 -14.39 -12.52 -2.94
C ARG A 40 -14.22 -13.81 -3.74
N GLU A 41 -13.08 -14.47 -3.57
CA GLU A 41 -12.80 -15.75 -4.24
C GLU A 41 -13.60 -16.91 -3.62
N TYR A 42 -13.70 -16.96 -2.29
CA TYR A 42 -14.43 -18.02 -1.57
C TYR A 42 -15.42 -17.44 -0.56
N ILE A 43 -16.56 -18.11 -0.40
CA ILE A 43 -17.56 -17.76 0.63
C ILE A 43 -17.05 -18.28 1.97
N ILE A 44 -16.63 -17.37 2.86
CA ILE A 44 -16.21 -17.68 4.23
C ILE A 44 -17.27 -17.16 5.19
N GLY A 45 -17.68 -17.98 6.16
CA GLY A 45 -18.87 -17.72 6.99
C GLY A 45 -18.76 -16.58 8.01
N LYS A 46 -17.57 -16.26 8.52
CA LYS A 46 -17.37 -15.19 9.51
C LYS A 46 -16.14 -14.37 9.16
N THR A 47 -16.27 -13.24 8.46
CA THR A 47 -15.15 -12.31 8.17
C THR A 47 -14.88 -11.36 9.32
N ALA A 48 -13.60 -11.15 9.64
CA ALA A 48 -13.15 -10.20 10.66
C ALA A 48 -12.40 -9.03 10.00
N PRO A 49 -12.42 -7.83 10.60
CA PRO A 49 -11.56 -6.74 10.18
C PRO A 49 -10.09 -7.15 10.24
N VAL A 50 -9.35 -6.73 9.23
CA VAL A 50 -7.92 -7.03 9.05
C VAL A 50 -7.14 -5.71 9.04
N PRO A 51 -5.95 -5.66 9.66
CA PRO A 51 -5.21 -4.41 9.80
C PRO A 51 -4.63 -3.95 8.47
N VAL A 52 -4.64 -2.63 8.26
CA VAL A 52 -3.81 -1.94 7.26
C VAL A 52 -2.60 -1.37 7.97
N LYS A 53 -1.42 -1.55 7.38
CA LYS A 53 -0.15 -1.12 7.97
C LYS A 53 0.63 -0.27 6.99
N VAL A 54 1.25 0.81 7.48
CA VAL A 54 2.08 1.71 6.69
C VAL A 54 3.49 1.69 7.28
N TYR A 55 4.50 1.47 6.44
CA TYR A 55 5.89 1.36 6.86
C TYR A 55 6.82 2.13 5.91
N ASP A 56 7.92 2.64 6.45
CA ASP A 56 9.06 3.08 5.66
C ASP A 56 9.85 1.86 5.18
N TYR A 57 10.19 1.81 3.90
CA TYR A 57 11.03 0.77 3.30
C TYR A 57 12.18 1.41 2.51
N TYR A 58 13.27 0.67 2.36
CA TYR A 58 14.42 1.08 1.56
C TYR A 58 14.49 0.17 0.33
N GLU A 59 14.73 0.74 -0.85
CA GLU A 59 14.90 -0.03 -2.09
C GLU A 59 16.33 -0.59 -2.15
N PRO A 60 16.53 -1.91 -2.06
CA PRO A 60 17.87 -2.50 -2.08
C PRO A 60 18.48 -2.33 -3.47
N GLY A 61 19.66 -1.70 -3.54
CA GLY A 61 20.38 -1.43 -4.79
C GLY A 61 20.42 0.04 -5.22
N GLY A 62 19.72 0.93 -4.51
CA GLY A 62 19.90 2.36 -4.67
C GLY A 62 21.25 2.80 -4.10
N TYR A 63 22.06 3.49 -4.91
CA TYR A 63 23.29 4.15 -4.43
C TYR A 63 23.01 5.17 -3.31
N LEU A 64 21.76 5.63 -3.18
CA LEU A 64 21.27 6.51 -2.14
C LEU A 64 20.10 5.83 -1.41
N GLN A 65 20.19 5.69 -0.09
CA GLN A 65 19.12 5.17 0.75
C GLN A 65 18.06 6.25 1.00
N HIS A 66 17.23 6.54 -0.01
CA HIS A 66 16.02 7.31 0.20
C HIS A 66 14.94 6.40 0.79
N GLY A 67 14.31 6.84 1.88
CA GLY A 67 13.19 6.14 2.48
C GLY A 67 11.95 6.29 1.61
N HIS A 68 11.33 5.17 1.26
CA HIS A 68 10.09 5.07 0.51
C HIS A 68 8.95 4.58 1.43
N ARG A 69 7.70 4.70 0.98
CA ARG A 69 6.53 4.29 1.78
C ARG A 69 5.87 3.05 1.19
N MET A 70 5.61 2.06 2.03
CA MET A 70 4.84 0.87 1.65
C MET A 70 3.60 0.76 2.52
N VAL A 71 2.45 0.51 1.88
CA VAL A 71 1.19 0.23 2.56
C VAL A 71 0.83 -1.23 2.33
N THR A 72 0.68 -1.99 3.42
CA THR A 72 0.25 -3.39 3.40
C THR A 72 -1.21 -3.50 3.81
N VAL A 73 -2.02 -4.10 2.94
CA VAL A 73 -3.40 -4.49 3.23
C VAL A 73 -3.46 -6.01 3.27
N VAL A 74 -3.90 -6.59 4.38
CA VAL A 74 -4.11 -8.05 4.51
C VAL A 74 -5.58 -8.36 4.21
N TRP A 75 -5.90 -9.51 3.63
CA TRP A 75 -7.26 -10.05 3.52
C TRP A 75 -7.37 -11.46 4.07
N GLY A 76 -8.60 -11.82 4.46
CA GLY A 76 -8.91 -13.15 5.00
C GLY A 76 -8.69 -13.23 6.51
N LEU A 77 -9.43 -14.14 7.13
CA LEU A 77 -9.38 -14.39 8.57
C LEU A 77 -8.12 -15.15 8.99
N HIS A 78 -7.79 -14.99 10.26
CA HIS A 78 -7.01 -15.95 11.05
C HIS A 78 -7.81 -17.23 11.30
#